data_AF-A0A7C0YEP9-F1
#
_entry.id   AF-A0A7C0YEP9-F1
#
_cell.length_a   1.000
_cell.length_b   1.000
_cell.length_c   1.000
_cell.angle_alpha   90.00
_cell.angle_beta   90.00
_cell.angle_gamma   90.00
#
_symmetry.space_group_name_H-M   'P 1'
#
loop_
_entity.id
_entity.type
_entity.pdbx_description
1 polymer ?
#
loop_
_entity_poly.entity_id
_entity_poly.type
_entity_poly.pdbx_seq_one_letter_code
_entity_poly.pdbx_strand_id
1 'polypeptide(L)'
;MQVTPQNPQKQETATKLKEAEIYYSQGLAEEALEAYKAILSSGFPLNGEQREMIQGRLRELEGITGEGGRDSKDAIELAEDVVLTTDGQTSEGNVQAILDGAFALRELGLYDEAINEYVKLFNLDYPAEKIVPEICKCLLRSSPPAKVKEDVSRIIDEYARGEQAKAMGKFRLGLEMEKINRPQYAMELYEEASALVPEDERIRERIDYLTKKHIPKKEKARKAIAQKVPEVKERRKWERINARIPEFVFVEFEMITSDGKAVPFRLQVDNYSKYGLGLLVPDDQKHLIHMIKPGDKLRDVTFFARWAVIRVDAFVRHVTELDSGPHKGQYIIGVESDEIIESSVGL
;
A
#
# COMPACT_ATOMS: atom_id res chain seq x y z
N MET A 1 46.67 -3.19 -22.97
CA MET A 1 45.37 -2.75 -23.52
C MET A 1 45.01 -1.45 -22.82
N GLN A 2 45.10 -0.32 -23.51
CA GLN A 2 44.73 0.97 -22.96
C GLN A 2 43.20 1.05 -22.91
N VAL A 3 42.65 1.23 -21.71
CA VAL A 3 41.21 1.47 -21.51
C VAL A 3 40.97 2.92 -21.89
N THR A 4 40.30 3.13 -23.02
CA THR A 4 39.90 4.45 -23.51
C THR A 4 39.02 5.12 -22.45
N PRO A 5 39.27 6.38 -22.06
CA PRO A 5 38.40 7.10 -21.13
C PRO A 5 37.01 7.26 -21.79
N GLN A 6 35.97 6.76 -21.12
CA GLN A 6 34.59 7.00 -21.55
C GLN A 6 34.34 8.51 -21.54
N ASN A 7 33.80 9.01 -22.66
CA ASN A 7 33.58 10.43 -22.88
C ASN A 7 32.57 10.98 -21.85
N PRO A 8 32.94 11.91 -20.95
CA PRO A 8 32.11 12.35 -19.82
C PRO A 8 30.74 12.89 -20.26
N GLN A 9 30.64 13.48 -21.45
CA GLN A 9 29.37 13.94 -22.03
C GLN A 9 28.37 12.80 -22.31
N LYS A 10 28.84 11.60 -22.66
CA LYS A 10 27.95 10.44 -22.88
C LYS A 10 27.38 9.90 -21.57
N GLN A 11 28.17 9.93 -20.49
CA GLN A 11 27.74 9.49 -19.18
C GLN A 11 26.70 10.46 -18.60
N GLU A 12 26.91 11.77 -18.76
CA GLU A 12 25.95 12.79 -18.33
C GLU A 12 24.62 12.71 -19.10
N THR A 13 24.69 12.43 -20.41
CA THR A 13 23.49 12.21 -21.25
C THR A 13 22.68 11.01 -20.76
N ALA A 14 23.34 9.91 -20.42
CA ALA A 14 22.68 8.70 -19.93
C ALA A 14 22.01 8.90 -18.57
N THR A 15 22.64 9.68 -17.67
CA THR A 15 22.06 10.01 -16.37
C THR A 15 20.80 10.85 -16.51
N LYS A 16 20.84 11.93 -17.31
CA LYS A 16 19.69 12.82 -17.52
C LYS A 16 18.52 12.11 -18.22
N LEU A 17 18.83 11.23 -19.18
CA LEU A 17 17.81 10.42 -19.84
C LEU A 17 17.14 9.46 -18.87
N LYS A 18 17.90 8.85 -17.95
CA LYS A 18 17.37 7.96 -16.93
C LYS A 18 16.49 8.71 -15.92
N GLU A 19 16.87 9.92 -15.56
CA GLU A 19 16.07 10.82 -14.72
C GLU A 19 14.74 11.19 -15.38
N ALA A 20 14.75 11.57 -16.67
CA ALA A 20 13.55 11.86 -17.43
C ALA A 20 12.62 10.64 -17.59
N GLU A 21 13.19 9.45 -17.82
CA GLU A 21 12.43 8.19 -17.86
C GLU A 21 11.85 7.81 -16.49
N ILE A 22 12.53 8.15 -15.39
CA ILE A 22 11.97 7.97 -14.05
C ILE A 22 10.73 8.84 -13.87
N TYR A 23 10.79 10.13 -14.21
CA TYR A 23 9.62 11.02 -14.14
C TYR A 23 8.46 10.51 -15.00
N TYR A 24 8.76 10.07 -16.23
CA TYR A 24 7.78 9.46 -17.12
C TYR A 24 7.14 8.20 -16.51
N SER A 25 7.94 7.29 -15.96
CA SER A 25 7.44 6.05 -15.34
C SER A 25 6.62 6.27 -14.06
N GLN A 26 6.79 7.42 -13.41
CA GLN A 26 6.06 7.82 -12.21
C GLN A 26 4.78 8.60 -12.52
N GLY A 27 4.50 8.90 -13.79
CA GLY A 27 3.32 9.65 -14.22
C GLY A 27 3.42 11.17 -14.00
N LEU A 28 4.62 11.69 -13.73
CA LEU A 28 4.88 13.12 -13.52
C LEU A 28 5.04 13.81 -14.89
N ALA A 29 3.90 14.11 -15.52
CA ALA A 29 3.86 14.48 -16.93
C ALA A 29 4.54 15.81 -17.26
N GLU A 30 4.38 16.82 -16.39
CA GLU A 30 4.99 18.14 -16.59
C GLU A 30 6.52 18.09 -16.41
N GLU A 31 6.98 17.42 -15.35
CA GLU A 31 8.40 17.25 -15.03
C GLU A 31 9.13 16.37 -16.06
N ALA A 32 8.49 15.31 -16.52
CA ALA A 32 9.02 14.47 -17.60
C ALA A 32 9.14 15.27 -18.90
N LEU A 33 8.13 16.08 -19.24
CA LEU A 33 8.12 16.89 -20.45
C LEU A 33 9.20 17.97 -20.41
N GLU A 34 9.37 18.66 -19.28
CA GLU A 34 10.43 19.65 -19.10
C GLU A 34 11.82 19.00 -19.19
N ALA A 35 12.02 17.85 -18.55
CA ALA A 35 13.29 17.12 -18.58
C ALA A 35 13.66 16.65 -20.00
N TYR A 36 12.71 16.10 -20.77
CA TYR A 36 12.94 15.70 -22.15
C TYR A 36 13.25 16.89 -23.08
N LYS A 37 12.55 18.02 -22.92
CA LYS A 37 12.84 19.25 -23.69
C LYS A 37 14.22 19.83 -23.34
N ALA A 38 14.61 19.78 -22.07
CA ALA A 38 15.93 20.20 -21.62
C ALA A 38 17.05 19.33 -22.21
N ILE A 39 16.84 18.01 -22.32
CA ILE A 39 17.81 17.09 -22.96
C ILE A 39 17.98 17.38 -24.46
N LEU A 40 16.89 17.69 -25.18
CA LEU A 40 16.96 18.06 -26.60
C LEU A 40 17.63 19.43 -26.82
N SER A 41 17.44 20.37 -25.90
CA SER A 41 17.94 21.75 -26.00
C SER A 41 19.38 21.93 -25.53
N SER A 42 19.90 21.01 -24.72
CA SER A 42 21.24 21.08 -24.12
C SER A 42 22.39 20.65 -25.05
N GLY A 43 22.07 20.26 -26.29
CA GLY A 43 23.09 19.95 -27.31
C GLY A 43 23.89 18.66 -27.03
N PHE A 44 23.40 17.81 -26.12
CA PHE A 44 24.05 16.54 -25.81
C PHE A 44 24.08 15.59 -27.01
N PRO A 45 25.14 14.77 -27.16
CA PRO A 45 25.25 13.80 -28.24
C PRO A 45 24.26 12.64 -28.02
N LEU A 46 23.07 12.74 -28.63
CA LEU A 46 22.05 11.69 -28.67
C LEU A 46 22.23 10.81 -29.91
N ASN A 47 22.10 9.49 -29.75
CA ASN A 47 22.00 8.59 -30.89
C ASN A 47 20.57 8.63 -31.50
N GLY A 48 20.38 8.02 -32.68
CA GLY A 48 19.10 8.06 -33.40
C GLY A 48 17.94 7.46 -32.60
N GLU A 49 18.19 6.34 -31.93
CA GLU A 49 17.23 5.61 -31.10
C GLU A 49 16.79 6.42 -29.87
N GLN A 50 17.73 7.10 -29.20
CA GLN A 50 17.46 7.98 -28.06
C GLN A 50 16.62 9.18 -28.48
N ARG A 51 16.93 9.78 -29.63
CA ARG A 51 16.16 10.91 -30.14
C ARG A 51 14.74 10.51 -30.51
N GLU A 52 14.57 9.34 -31.15
CA GLU A 52 13.26 8.82 -31.52
C GLU A 52 12.42 8.48 -30.29
N MET A 53 13.02 7.84 -29.28
CA MET A 53 12.39 7.58 -27.99
C MET A 53 11.93 8.89 -27.32
N ILE A 54 12.82 9.87 -27.14
CA ILE A 54 12.49 11.15 -26.50
C ILE A 54 11.35 11.86 -27.25
N GLN A 55 11.37 11.85 -28.59
CA GLN A 55 10.31 12.44 -29.40
C GLN A 55 8.98 11.67 -29.31
N GLY A 56 9.02 10.34 -29.18
CA GLY A 56 7.84 9.52 -28.91
C GLY A 56 7.21 9.87 -27.56
N ARG A 57 8.02 9.94 -26.50
CA ARG A 57 7.60 10.32 -25.16
C ARG A 57 7.04 11.74 -25.10
N LEU A 58 7.66 12.69 -25.80
CA LEU A 58 7.15 14.06 -25.87
C LEU A 58 5.78 14.16 -26.55
N ARG A 59 5.53 13.40 -27.62
CA ARG A 59 4.19 13.38 -28.25
C ARG A 59 3.12 12.83 -27.33
N GLU A 60 3.44 11.79 -26.58
CA GLU A 60 2.54 11.22 -25.57
C GLU A 60 2.26 12.22 -24.44
N LEU A 61 3.30 12.89 -23.93
CA LEU A 61 3.19 13.85 -22.84
C LEU A 61 2.54 15.18 -23.26
N GLU A 62 2.78 15.66 -24.48
CA GLU A 62 2.13 16.85 -25.04
C GLU A 62 0.64 16.63 -25.33
N GLY A 63 0.22 15.39 -25.60
CA GLY A 63 -1.19 15.01 -25.64
C GLY A 63 -1.87 15.05 -24.26
N ILE A 64 -1.11 14.83 -23.18
CA ILE A 64 -1.59 14.86 -21.80
C ILE A 64 -1.60 16.28 -21.22
N THR A 65 -0.64 17.12 -21.61
CA THR A 65 -0.45 18.50 -21.09
C THR A 65 -1.04 19.60 -21.99
N GLY A 66 -1.45 19.26 -23.22
CA GLY A 66 -2.00 20.19 -24.21
C GLY A 66 -3.45 20.65 -23.97
N GLU A 67 -4.15 20.09 -22.98
CA GLU A 67 -5.53 20.47 -22.65
C GLU A 67 -5.58 21.32 -21.37
N GLY A 68 -5.10 22.55 -21.50
CA GLY A 68 -5.25 23.62 -20.52
C GLY A 68 -6.02 24.83 -21.07
N GLY A 69 -7.32 24.65 -21.35
CA GLY A 69 -8.30 25.74 -21.31
C GLY A 69 -8.54 26.59 -22.58
N ARG A 70 -9.56 26.22 -23.35
CA ARG A 70 -10.67 27.13 -23.72
C ARG A 70 -11.80 26.37 -24.44
N ASP A 71 -13.03 26.73 -24.06
CA ASP A 71 -14.31 26.19 -24.50
C ASP A 71 -14.45 25.95 -26.02
N SER A 72 -14.94 24.76 -26.37
CA SER A 72 -15.77 24.45 -27.55
C SER A 72 -16.21 23.00 -27.37
N LYS A 73 -17.47 22.68 -27.03
CA LYS A 73 -18.63 22.66 -27.95
C LYS A 73 -18.20 22.25 -29.36
N ASP A 74 -18.61 21.03 -29.74
CA ASP A 74 -18.60 20.45 -31.09
C ASP A 74 -17.21 19.93 -31.52
N ALA A 75 -16.94 18.64 -31.75
CA ALA A 75 -17.77 17.45 -31.84
C ALA A 75 -16.88 16.19 -31.76
N ILE A 76 -17.25 15.22 -30.93
CA ILE A 76 -17.52 13.87 -31.43
C ILE A 76 -18.98 13.61 -31.08
N GLU A 77 -19.83 14.10 -31.97
CA GLU A 77 -21.21 13.68 -32.10
C GLU A 77 -21.19 12.36 -32.86
N LEU A 78 -21.56 11.26 -32.19
CA LEU A 78 -22.13 10.01 -32.72
C LEU A 78 -22.50 9.16 -31.48
N ALA A 79 -23.72 9.17 -30.94
CA ALA A 79 -24.97 9.80 -31.31
C ALA A 79 -25.84 9.87 -30.04
N GLU A 80 -26.26 11.08 -29.64
CA GLU A 80 -27.53 11.25 -28.92
C GLU A 80 -28.60 11.44 -29.97
N ASP A 81 -29.16 10.33 -30.45
CA ASP A 81 -30.49 10.33 -31.03
C ASP A 81 -31.12 8.97 -30.73
N VAL A 82 -31.81 8.91 -29.58
CA VAL A 82 -33.07 8.19 -29.33
C VAL A 82 -33.49 8.61 -27.91
N VAL A 83 -34.21 9.73 -27.83
CA VAL A 83 -35.25 9.88 -26.81
C VAL A 83 -36.57 9.73 -27.54
N LEU A 84 -37.14 8.52 -27.48
CA LEU A 84 -38.55 8.29 -27.13
C LEU A 84 -38.91 6.81 -27.31
N THR A 85 -39.47 6.29 -26.21
CA THR A 85 -40.43 5.17 -26.12
C THR A 85 -39.93 3.79 -26.54
N THR A 86 -39.67 2.90 -25.58
CA THR A 86 -40.67 2.00 -24.98
C THR A 86 -40.00 1.11 -23.94
N ASP A 87 -40.79 0.77 -22.92
CA ASP A 87 -40.57 -0.25 -21.91
C ASP A 87 -39.73 -1.47 -22.32
N GLY A 88 -38.81 -1.85 -21.43
CA GLY A 88 -38.34 -3.23 -21.29
C GLY A 88 -37.03 -3.59 -21.99
N GLN A 89 -36.04 -4.01 -21.18
CA GLN A 89 -34.76 -4.67 -21.54
C GLN A 89 -33.67 -3.68 -22.01
N THR A 90 -32.50 -3.50 -21.38
CA THR A 90 -31.63 -4.45 -20.65
C THR A 90 -30.77 -3.73 -19.60
N SER A 91 -31.05 -3.90 -18.30
CA SER A 91 -30.14 -3.46 -17.22
C SER A 91 -28.82 -4.24 -17.23
N GLU A 92 -28.83 -5.48 -17.72
CA GLU A 92 -27.68 -6.38 -17.79
C GLU A 92 -26.53 -5.83 -18.65
N GLY A 93 -26.85 -5.18 -19.78
CA GLY A 93 -25.83 -4.60 -20.68
C GLY A 93 -25.04 -3.47 -20.02
N ASN A 94 -25.68 -2.67 -19.18
CA ASN A 94 -25.03 -1.59 -18.44
C ASN A 94 -24.21 -2.12 -17.26
N VAL A 95 -24.73 -3.12 -16.54
CA VAL A 95 -24.00 -3.79 -15.44
C VAL A 95 -22.71 -4.44 -15.94
N GLN A 96 -22.76 -5.18 -17.05
CA GLN A 96 -21.57 -5.86 -17.58
C GLN A 96 -20.51 -4.87 -18.06
N ALA A 97 -20.92 -3.79 -18.74
CA ALA A 97 -19.98 -2.75 -19.18
C ALA A 97 -19.26 -2.07 -18.00
N ILE A 98 -19.98 -1.78 -16.91
CA ILE A 98 -19.37 -1.23 -15.68
C ILE A 98 -18.40 -2.23 -15.05
N LEU A 99 -18.76 -3.52 -15.00
CA LEU A 99 -17.89 -4.57 -14.45
C LEU A 99 -16.60 -4.73 -15.27
N ASP A 100 -16.70 -4.75 -16.60
CA ASP A 100 -15.53 -4.89 -17.49
C ASP A 100 -14.62 -3.66 -17.38
N GLY A 101 -15.19 -2.46 -17.33
CA GLY A 101 -14.45 -1.21 -17.13
C GLY A 101 -13.75 -1.16 -15.77
N ALA A 102 -14.47 -1.46 -14.68
CA ALA A 102 -13.90 -1.50 -13.33
C ALA A 102 -12.78 -2.55 -13.20
N PHE A 103 -12.98 -3.72 -13.83
CA PHE A 103 -11.96 -4.77 -13.88
C PHE A 103 -10.71 -4.29 -14.63
N ALA A 104 -10.87 -3.71 -15.82
CA ALA A 104 -9.75 -3.21 -16.62
C ALA A 104 -8.94 -2.15 -15.84
N LEU A 105 -9.62 -1.19 -15.21
CA LEU A 105 -8.98 -0.16 -14.37
C LEU A 105 -8.18 -0.79 -13.22
N ARG A 106 -8.74 -1.78 -12.54
CA ARG A 106 -8.03 -2.50 -11.47
C ARG A 106 -6.78 -3.22 -11.99
N GLU A 107 -6.88 -3.91 -13.12
CA GLU A 107 -5.73 -4.63 -13.71
C GLU A 107 -4.64 -3.65 -14.19
N LEU A 108 -4.99 -2.40 -14.50
CA LEU A 108 -4.05 -1.31 -14.79
C LEU A 108 -3.49 -0.63 -13.53
N GLY A 109 -3.95 -1.01 -12.33
CA GLY A 109 -3.53 -0.41 -11.06
C GLY A 109 -4.23 0.90 -10.70
N LEU A 110 -5.23 1.30 -11.48
CA LEU A 110 -6.09 2.47 -11.26
C LEU A 110 -7.20 2.11 -10.27
N TYR A 111 -6.80 1.91 -9.01
CA TYR A 111 -7.66 1.34 -7.98
C TYR A 111 -8.79 2.28 -7.55
N ASP A 112 -8.53 3.59 -7.48
CA ASP A 112 -9.54 4.56 -7.04
C ASP A 112 -10.64 4.71 -8.12
N GLU A 113 -10.25 4.73 -9.39
CA GLU A 113 -11.16 4.72 -10.54
C GLU A 113 -11.96 3.42 -10.59
N ALA A 114 -11.31 2.26 -10.37
CA ALA A 114 -12.00 0.98 -10.32
C ALA A 114 -13.05 0.94 -9.19
N ILE A 115 -12.72 1.47 -8.00
CA ILE A 115 -13.67 1.58 -6.89
C ILE A 115 -14.84 2.48 -7.27
N ASN A 116 -14.60 3.64 -7.90
CA ASN A 116 -15.66 4.53 -8.35
C ASN A 116 -16.61 3.85 -9.34
N GLU A 117 -16.10 3.04 -10.26
CA GLU A 117 -16.94 2.22 -11.16
C GLU A 117 -17.73 1.15 -10.39
N TYR A 118 -17.08 0.39 -9.50
CA TYR A 118 -17.78 -0.61 -8.68
C TYR A 118 -18.87 0.00 -7.81
N VAL A 119 -18.68 1.22 -7.29
CA VAL A 119 -19.68 1.92 -6.46
C VAL A 119 -20.96 2.22 -7.24
N LYS A 120 -20.86 2.50 -8.55
CA LYS A 120 -22.06 2.75 -9.39
C LYS A 120 -23.02 1.56 -9.39
N LEU A 121 -22.50 0.34 -9.23
CA LEU A 121 -23.31 -0.89 -9.21
C LEU A 121 -24.30 -0.94 -8.03
N PHE A 122 -24.05 -0.23 -6.92
CA PHE A 122 -25.01 -0.17 -5.80
C PHE A 122 -26.33 0.54 -6.17
N ASN A 123 -26.31 1.40 -7.20
CA ASN A 123 -27.52 2.06 -7.69
C ASN A 123 -28.29 1.23 -8.71
N LEU A 124 -27.73 0.10 -9.13
CA LEU A 124 -28.35 -0.86 -10.03
C LEU A 124 -28.90 -2.05 -9.22
N ASP A 125 -29.69 -2.91 -9.86
CA ASP A 125 -30.13 -4.18 -9.26
C ASP A 125 -28.98 -5.19 -9.27
N TYR A 126 -27.89 -4.86 -8.57
CA TYR A 126 -26.69 -5.67 -8.47
C TYR A 126 -26.33 -5.94 -6.99
N PRO A 127 -26.12 -7.22 -6.60
CA PRO A 127 -25.96 -7.56 -5.19
C PRO A 127 -24.71 -6.94 -4.54
N ALA A 128 -24.87 -6.30 -3.39
CA ALA A 128 -23.77 -5.77 -2.57
C ALA A 128 -22.72 -6.86 -2.24
N GLU A 129 -23.14 -8.11 -2.05
CA GLU A 129 -22.26 -9.26 -1.80
C GLU A 129 -21.26 -9.53 -2.94
N LYS A 130 -21.56 -9.07 -4.17
CA LYS A 130 -20.67 -9.21 -5.32
C LYS A 130 -19.79 -7.97 -5.53
N ILE A 131 -20.23 -6.80 -5.08
CA ILE A 131 -19.48 -5.54 -5.21
C ILE A 131 -18.35 -5.48 -4.17
N VAL A 132 -18.68 -5.75 -2.91
CA VAL A 132 -17.77 -5.59 -1.77
C VAL A 132 -16.42 -6.30 -1.94
N PRO A 133 -16.34 -7.55 -2.43
CA PRO A 133 -15.06 -8.23 -2.63
C PRO A 133 -14.16 -7.52 -3.64
N GLU A 134 -14.72 -6.94 -4.69
CA GLU A 134 -13.95 -6.26 -5.73
C GLU A 134 -13.37 -4.94 -5.22
N ILE A 135 -14.16 -4.18 -4.45
CA ILE A 135 -13.68 -2.97 -3.75
C ILE A 135 -12.58 -3.35 -2.74
N CYS A 136 -12.76 -4.43 -1.97
CA CYS A 136 -11.73 -4.91 -1.03
C CYS A 136 -10.43 -5.26 -1.74
N LYS A 137 -10.49 -5.95 -2.90
CA LYS A 137 -9.30 -6.29 -3.69
C LYS A 137 -8.52 -5.06 -4.13
N CYS A 138 -9.21 -3.95 -4.43
CA CYS A 138 -8.57 -2.68 -4.80
C CYS A 138 -7.93 -2.02 -3.56
N LEU A 139 -8.70 -1.79 -2.51
CA LEU A 139 -8.22 -1.08 -1.32
C LEU A 139 -7.13 -1.82 -0.54
N LEU A 140 -7.14 -3.17 -0.53
CA LEU A 140 -6.09 -3.95 0.11
C LEU A 140 -4.73 -3.86 -0.61
N ARG A 141 -4.67 -3.29 -1.82
CA ARG A 141 -3.41 -3.00 -2.52
C ARG A 141 -2.71 -1.75 -2.00
N SER A 142 -3.46 -0.80 -1.43
CA SER A 142 -2.96 0.53 -1.07
C SER A 142 -3.20 0.92 0.39
N SER A 143 -4.02 0.16 1.14
CA SER A 143 -4.43 0.51 2.49
C SER A 143 -4.41 -0.69 3.46
N PRO A 144 -4.09 -0.46 4.76
CA PRO A 144 -4.07 -1.53 5.75
C PRO A 144 -5.50 -2.04 6.06
N PRO A 145 -5.66 -3.30 6.50
CA PRO A 145 -6.98 -3.91 6.68
C PRO A 145 -7.96 -3.15 7.59
N ALA A 146 -7.45 -2.45 8.60
CA ALA A 146 -8.27 -1.63 9.49
C ALA A 146 -8.95 -0.48 8.74
N LYS A 147 -8.18 0.23 7.91
CA LYS A 147 -8.68 1.32 7.07
C LYS A 147 -9.61 0.79 5.99
N VAL A 148 -9.30 -0.36 5.38
CA VAL A 148 -10.19 -1.02 4.41
C VAL A 148 -11.54 -1.37 5.05
N LYS A 149 -11.53 -1.90 6.28
CA LYS A 149 -12.77 -2.16 7.03
C LYS A 149 -13.62 -0.90 7.16
N GLU A 150 -13.01 0.20 7.60
CA GLU A 150 -13.69 1.48 7.80
C GLU A 150 -14.21 2.09 6.49
N ASP A 151 -13.37 2.17 5.46
CA ASP A 151 -13.72 2.76 4.17
C ASP A 151 -14.80 1.97 3.43
N VAL A 152 -14.70 0.63 3.41
CA VAL A 152 -15.72 -0.20 2.75
C VAL A 152 -17.03 -0.17 3.54
N SER A 153 -17.00 -0.18 4.88
CA SER A 153 -18.22 -0.01 5.68
C SER A 153 -18.90 1.34 5.38
N ARG A 154 -18.12 2.42 5.26
CA ARG A 154 -18.64 3.74 4.87
C ARG A 154 -19.30 3.72 3.49
N ILE A 155 -18.65 3.10 2.50
CA ILE A 155 -19.22 2.93 1.14
C ILE A 155 -20.53 2.12 1.21
N ILE A 156 -20.57 1.03 1.96
CA ILE A 156 -21.80 0.23 2.12
C ILE A 156 -22.91 1.08 2.76
N ASP A 157 -22.59 1.82 3.82
CA ASP A 157 -23.58 2.63 4.54
C ASP A 157 -24.12 3.80 3.71
N GLU A 158 -23.29 4.35 2.81
CA GLU A 158 -23.65 5.46 1.91
C GLU A 158 -24.43 5.01 0.68
N TYR A 159 -24.02 3.91 0.03
CA TYR A 159 -24.54 3.54 -1.30
C TYR A 159 -25.51 2.35 -1.29
N ALA A 160 -25.40 1.40 -0.34
CA ALA A 160 -26.28 0.24 -0.34
C ALA A 160 -27.70 0.58 0.14
N ARG A 161 -28.71 0.19 -0.65
CA ARG A 161 -30.11 0.53 -0.38
C ARG A 161 -30.80 -0.52 0.48
N GLY A 162 -31.24 -0.09 1.66
CA GLY A 162 -31.98 -0.92 2.62
C GLY A 162 -31.09 -1.72 3.57
N GLU A 163 -31.66 -2.11 4.70
CA GLU A 163 -30.94 -2.82 5.77
C GLU A 163 -30.42 -4.18 5.32
N GLN A 164 -31.18 -4.90 4.47
CA GLN A 164 -30.76 -6.18 3.90
C GLN A 164 -29.49 -6.03 3.06
N ALA A 165 -29.43 -5.06 2.13
CA ALA A 165 -28.26 -4.88 1.28
C ALA A 165 -27.03 -4.45 2.10
N LYS A 166 -27.22 -3.60 3.12
CA LYS A 166 -26.16 -3.19 4.04
C LYS A 166 -25.64 -4.36 4.86
N ALA A 167 -26.53 -5.15 5.45
CA ALA A 167 -26.17 -6.34 6.21
C ALA A 167 -25.37 -7.32 5.35
N MET A 168 -25.81 -7.55 4.10
CA MET A 168 -25.13 -8.45 3.18
C MET A 168 -23.77 -7.92 2.72
N GLY A 169 -23.67 -6.61 2.49
CA GLY A 169 -22.38 -5.96 2.23
C GLY A 169 -21.40 -6.13 3.39
N LYS A 170 -21.85 -5.85 4.63
CA LYS A 170 -21.03 -5.98 5.86
C LYS A 170 -20.65 -7.44 6.14
N PHE A 171 -21.58 -8.38 5.97
CA PHE A 171 -21.30 -9.80 6.04
C PHE A 171 -20.23 -10.22 5.03
N ARG A 172 -20.34 -9.76 3.78
CA ARG A 172 -19.32 -10.07 2.78
C ARG A 172 -17.96 -9.46 3.11
N LEU A 173 -17.93 -8.22 3.62
CA LEU A 173 -16.70 -7.59 4.08
C LEU A 173 -16.05 -8.41 5.20
N GLY A 174 -16.86 -8.94 6.13
CA GLY A 174 -16.39 -9.83 7.20
C GLY A 174 -15.70 -11.08 6.66
N LEU A 175 -16.28 -11.70 5.61
CA LEU A 175 -15.66 -12.85 4.95
C LEU A 175 -14.31 -12.51 4.31
N GLU A 176 -14.18 -11.34 3.68
CA GLU A 176 -12.88 -10.90 3.14
C GLU A 176 -11.85 -10.67 4.27
N MET A 177 -12.27 -10.12 5.42
CA MET A 177 -11.40 -9.93 6.59
C MET A 177 -10.93 -11.27 7.19
N GLU A 178 -11.77 -12.31 7.19
CA GLU A 178 -11.34 -13.64 7.62
C GLU A 178 -10.28 -14.25 6.70
N LYS A 179 -10.40 -14.07 5.38
CA LYS A 179 -9.43 -14.62 4.41
C LYS A 179 -8.02 -14.06 4.63
N ILE A 180 -7.91 -12.80 5.03
CA ILE A 180 -6.63 -12.16 5.37
C ILE A 180 -6.24 -12.34 6.85
N ASN A 181 -6.86 -13.30 7.54
CA ASN A 181 -6.59 -13.67 8.92
C ASN A 181 -6.74 -12.50 9.91
N ARG A 182 -7.87 -11.77 9.80
CA ARG A 182 -8.30 -10.71 10.73
C ARG A 182 -9.68 -11.05 11.33
N PRO A 183 -9.77 -12.11 12.14
CA PRO A 183 -11.04 -12.59 12.69
C PRO A 183 -11.73 -11.58 13.63
N GLN A 184 -10.98 -10.69 14.28
CA GLN A 184 -11.56 -9.64 15.11
C GLN A 184 -12.38 -8.62 14.29
N TYR A 185 -11.90 -8.23 13.11
CA TYR A 185 -12.64 -7.32 12.23
C TYR A 185 -13.84 -8.02 11.61
N ALA A 186 -13.68 -9.30 11.27
CA ALA A 186 -14.79 -10.11 10.79
C ALA A 186 -15.91 -10.23 11.85
N MET A 187 -15.56 -10.47 13.11
CA MET A 187 -16.52 -10.56 14.21
C MET A 187 -17.32 -9.26 14.37
N GLU A 188 -16.64 -8.10 14.43
CA GLU A 188 -17.30 -6.79 14.52
C GLU A 188 -18.29 -6.58 13.36
N LEU A 189 -17.88 -6.90 12.12
CA LEU A 189 -18.73 -6.77 10.93
C LEU A 189 -19.92 -7.72 10.93
N TYR A 190 -19.78 -8.93 11.46
CA TYR A 190 -20.89 -9.87 11.59
C TYR A 190 -21.88 -9.42 12.67
N GLU A 191 -21.40 -8.87 13.78
CA GLU A 191 -22.27 -8.27 14.80
C GLU A 191 -23.05 -7.08 14.22
N GLU A 192 -22.39 -6.20 13.47
CA GLU A 192 -23.06 -5.10 12.76
C GLU A 192 -24.08 -5.61 11.74
N ALA A 193 -23.75 -6.62 10.94
CA ALA A 193 -24.66 -7.20 9.96
C ALA A 193 -25.86 -7.90 10.63
N SER A 194 -25.62 -8.61 11.74
CA SER A 194 -26.66 -9.27 12.54
C SER A 194 -27.57 -8.27 13.25
N ALA A 195 -27.07 -7.08 13.60
CA ALA A 195 -27.90 -6.03 14.18
C ALA A 195 -28.89 -5.44 13.16
N LEU A 196 -28.51 -5.39 11.88
CA LEU A 196 -29.37 -4.95 10.80
C LEU A 196 -30.40 -6.02 10.40
N VAL A 197 -30.00 -7.30 10.36
CA VAL A 197 -30.88 -8.41 9.97
C VAL A 197 -30.67 -9.59 10.93
N PRO A 198 -31.33 -9.59 12.10
CA PRO A 198 -31.13 -10.60 13.14
C PRO A 198 -31.55 -12.03 12.72
N GLU A 199 -32.50 -12.12 11.80
CA GLU A 199 -33.08 -13.39 11.36
C GLU A 199 -32.22 -14.12 10.32
N ASP A 200 -31.20 -13.45 9.73
CA ASP A 200 -30.36 -14.08 8.71
C ASP A 200 -29.51 -15.21 9.33
N GLU A 201 -29.87 -16.44 8.96
CA GLU A 201 -29.23 -17.65 9.47
C GLU A 201 -27.75 -17.73 9.09
N ARG A 202 -27.35 -17.25 7.90
CA ARG A 202 -25.96 -17.31 7.43
C ARG A 202 -25.04 -16.48 8.33
N ILE A 203 -25.51 -15.30 8.75
CA ILE A 203 -24.75 -14.42 9.66
C ILE A 203 -24.64 -15.08 11.04
N ARG A 204 -25.76 -15.58 11.59
CA ARG A 204 -25.78 -16.24 12.90
C ARG A 204 -24.87 -17.47 12.94
N GLU A 205 -24.93 -18.33 11.93
CA GLU A 205 -24.05 -19.49 11.81
C GLU A 205 -22.57 -19.09 11.76
N ARG A 206 -22.26 -17.99 11.05
CA ARG A 206 -20.87 -17.53 10.94
C ARG A 206 -20.34 -16.96 12.26
N ILE A 207 -21.16 -16.22 13.01
CA ILE A 207 -20.85 -15.75 14.36
C ILE A 207 -20.61 -16.94 15.30
N ASP A 208 -21.48 -17.95 15.29
CA ASP A 208 -21.32 -19.15 16.11
C ASP A 208 -20.03 -19.93 15.74
N TYR A 209 -19.75 -20.08 14.45
CA TYR A 209 -18.51 -20.71 13.97
C TYR A 209 -17.28 -19.96 14.47
N LEU A 210 -17.24 -18.63 14.31
CA LEU A 210 -16.11 -17.83 14.79
C LEU A 210 -16.01 -17.91 16.31
N THR A 211 -17.11 -17.81 17.04
CA THR A 211 -17.14 -17.93 18.50
C THR A 211 -16.59 -19.28 18.95
N LYS A 212 -17.00 -20.39 18.33
CA LYS A 212 -16.51 -21.76 18.62
C LYS A 212 -15.02 -21.94 18.28
N LYS A 213 -14.58 -21.44 17.13
CA LYS A 213 -13.19 -21.49 16.68
C LYS A 213 -12.27 -20.61 17.52
N HIS A 214 -12.79 -19.48 18.01
CA HIS A 214 -12.11 -18.55 18.89
C HIS A 214 -12.38 -18.78 20.38
N ILE A 215 -13.06 -19.87 20.79
CA ILE A 215 -13.05 -20.31 22.19
C ILE A 215 -11.58 -20.39 22.59
N PRO A 216 -11.08 -19.50 23.46
CA PRO A 216 -9.72 -19.59 23.87
C PRO A 216 -9.65 -20.87 24.69
N LYS A 217 -8.91 -21.89 24.21
CA LYS A 217 -8.36 -22.93 25.10
C LYS A 217 -7.60 -22.31 26.29
N LYS A 218 -7.28 -21.01 26.20
CA LYS A 218 -6.74 -20.15 27.27
C LYS A 218 -7.78 -19.59 28.26
N GLU A 219 -9.09 -19.67 28.07
CA GLU A 219 -10.07 -19.07 29.00
C GLU A 219 -10.45 -20.00 30.16
N LYS A 220 -10.44 -21.32 29.96
CA LYS A 220 -10.43 -22.28 31.08
C LYS A 220 -9.14 -22.16 31.91
N ALA A 221 -8.00 -21.88 31.26
CA ALA A 221 -6.75 -21.60 31.96
C ALA A 221 -6.78 -20.25 32.68
N ARG A 222 -7.38 -19.20 32.09
CA ARG A 222 -7.52 -17.88 32.72
C ARG A 222 -8.52 -17.86 33.87
N LYS A 223 -9.64 -18.59 33.83
CA LYS A 223 -10.54 -18.70 34.98
C LYS A 223 -9.89 -19.41 36.17
N ALA A 224 -8.96 -20.34 35.93
CA ALA A 224 -8.17 -20.97 36.99
C ALA A 224 -7.08 -20.04 37.56
N ILE A 225 -6.56 -19.10 36.76
CA ILE A 225 -5.52 -18.13 37.19
C ILE A 225 -6.14 -16.88 37.84
N ALA A 226 -7.32 -16.42 37.37
CA ALA A 226 -8.03 -15.24 37.88
C ALA A 226 -8.60 -15.43 39.29
N GLN A 227 -8.70 -16.65 39.80
CA GLN A 227 -9.06 -16.91 41.20
C GLN A 227 -7.89 -16.71 42.17
N LYS A 228 -6.67 -16.36 41.72
CA LYS A 228 -5.46 -16.36 42.57
C LYS A 228 -4.60 -15.09 42.61
N VAL A 229 -5.00 -13.96 42.03
CA VAL A 229 -4.20 -12.72 42.15
C VAL A 229 -5.10 -11.53 42.46
N PRO A 230 -4.81 -10.74 43.51
CA PRO A 230 -5.62 -9.59 43.87
C PRO A 230 -5.40 -8.41 42.91
N GLU A 231 -6.48 -7.66 42.80
CA GLU A 231 -6.76 -6.47 42.01
C GLU A 231 -5.65 -5.40 42.09
N VAL A 232 -4.93 -5.18 40.98
CA VAL A 232 -4.10 -3.99 40.79
C VAL A 232 -4.78 -3.10 39.77
N LYS A 233 -5.26 -1.97 40.29
CA LYS A 233 -5.94 -0.83 39.66
C LYS A 233 -5.49 -0.54 38.22
N GLU A 234 -6.48 -0.45 37.34
CA GLU A 234 -6.45 0.30 36.09
C GLU A 234 -5.82 1.68 36.28
N ARG A 235 -4.77 1.96 35.51
CA ARG A 235 -4.38 3.32 35.18
C ARG A 235 -4.04 3.42 33.69
N ARG A 236 -4.97 4.07 32.99
CA ARG A 236 -4.79 4.97 31.84
C ARG A 236 -4.60 4.31 30.46
N LYS A 237 -5.74 4.18 29.78
CA LYS A 237 -6.06 4.83 28.48
C LYS A 237 -4.82 5.39 27.76
N TRP A 238 -4.28 4.63 26.82
CA TRP A 238 -3.52 5.20 25.71
C TRP A 238 -4.46 5.26 24.52
N GLU A 239 -4.66 6.47 24.00
CA GLU A 239 -5.38 6.73 22.76
C GLU A 239 -4.80 5.85 21.65
N ARG A 240 -5.68 5.25 20.85
CA ARG A 240 -5.28 4.44 19.69
C ARG A 240 -4.78 5.40 18.63
N ILE A 241 -3.48 5.68 18.64
CA ILE A 241 -2.83 6.45 17.59
C ILE A 241 -2.67 5.53 16.38
N ASN A 242 -3.47 5.74 15.33
CA ASN A 242 -3.35 5.06 14.04
C ASN A 242 -2.12 5.63 13.30
N ALA A 243 -0.92 5.13 13.62
CA ALA A 243 0.29 5.48 12.89
C ALA A 243 0.30 4.79 11.51
N ARG A 244 0.35 5.57 10.43
CA ARG A 244 0.64 5.05 9.08
C ARG A 244 2.13 4.76 9.01
N ILE A 245 2.55 3.53 9.34
CA ILE A 245 3.98 3.16 9.26
C ILE A 245 4.43 3.27 7.79
N PRO A 246 5.45 4.06 7.46
CA PRO A 246 5.99 4.18 6.12
C PRO A 246 6.51 2.83 5.58
N GLU A 247 6.35 2.56 4.28
CA GLU A 247 7.03 1.44 3.61
C GLU A 247 8.52 1.78 3.47
N PHE A 248 9.31 1.43 4.49
CA PHE A 248 10.75 1.60 4.49
C PHE A 248 11.42 0.65 3.49
N VAL A 249 12.34 1.19 2.69
CA VAL A 249 13.03 0.48 1.60
C VAL A 249 14.45 0.12 2.02
N PHE A 250 15.18 1.08 2.58
CA PHE A 250 16.55 0.89 3.06
C PHE A 250 16.87 1.86 4.19
N VAL A 251 17.95 1.57 4.89
CA VAL A 251 18.48 2.39 5.97
C VAL A 251 19.95 2.70 5.72
N GLU A 252 20.37 3.89 6.11
CA GLU A 252 21.77 4.31 6.12
C GLU A 252 22.20 4.73 7.52
N PHE A 253 23.39 4.30 7.93
CA PHE A 253 24.03 4.73 9.17
C PHE A 253 25.53 4.50 9.10
N GLU A 254 26.28 5.12 10.02
CA GLU A 254 27.72 4.94 10.12
C GLU A 254 28.08 4.26 11.44
N MET A 255 29.07 3.38 11.40
CA MET A 255 29.69 2.82 12.60
C MET A 255 31.11 3.33 12.71
N ILE A 256 31.51 3.69 13.94
CA ILE A 256 32.89 4.07 14.23
C ILE A 256 33.68 2.79 14.57
N THR A 257 34.72 2.50 13.81
CA THR A 257 35.65 1.42 14.07
C THR A 257 36.57 1.74 15.27
N SER A 258 37.26 0.73 15.79
CA SER A 258 38.20 0.90 16.91
C SER A 258 39.36 1.86 16.62
N ASP A 259 39.69 2.07 15.33
CA ASP A 259 40.68 3.06 14.87
C ASP A 259 40.08 4.45 14.56
N GLY A 260 38.81 4.67 14.92
CA GLY A 260 38.14 5.98 14.82
C GLY A 260 37.63 6.34 13.42
N LYS A 261 37.62 5.40 12.47
CA LYS A 261 37.09 5.64 11.13
C LYS A 261 35.57 5.40 11.10
N ALA A 262 34.85 6.28 10.42
CA ALA A 262 33.44 6.06 10.12
C ALA A 262 33.32 5.10 8.92
N VAL A 263 32.58 4.02 9.10
CA VAL A 263 32.25 3.05 8.05
C VAL A 263 30.76 3.15 7.76
N PRO A 264 30.35 3.56 6.55
CA PRO A 264 28.94 3.66 6.20
C PRO A 264 28.36 2.29 5.89
N PHE A 265 27.10 2.09 6.30
CA PHE A 265 26.30 0.91 6.02
C PHE A 265 25.01 1.34 5.34
N ARG A 266 24.65 0.60 4.31
CA ARG A 266 23.35 0.71 3.63
C ARG A 266 22.71 -0.66 3.58
N LEU A 267 21.66 -0.84 4.37
CA LEU A 267 20.99 -2.13 4.52
C LEU A 267 19.55 -2.06 4.00
N GLN A 268 19.07 -3.15 3.40
CA GLN A 268 17.66 -3.25 3.02
C GLN A 268 16.80 -3.51 4.24
N VAL A 269 15.60 -2.94 4.24
CA VAL A 269 14.57 -3.30 5.21
C VAL A 269 13.82 -4.51 4.67
N ASP A 270 13.96 -5.65 5.35
CA ASP A 270 13.36 -6.93 4.95
C ASP A 270 11.95 -7.08 5.51
N ASN A 271 11.74 -6.65 6.75
CA ASN A 271 10.44 -6.66 7.39
C ASN A 271 10.29 -5.51 8.38
N TYR A 272 9.04 -5.18 8.70
CA TYR A 272 8.71 -4.21 9.73
C TYR A 272 7.58 -4.73 10.61
N SER A 273 7.61 -4.34 11.87
CA SER A 273 6.57 -4.61 12.84
C SER A 273 6.26 -3.33 13.61
N LYS A 274 5.19 -3.36 14.40
CA LYS A 274 4.89 -2.25 15.33
C LYS A 274 5.93 -2.05 16.44
N TYR A 275 6.92 -2.95 16.53
CA TYR A 275 7.96 -2.95 17.56
C TYR A 275 9.38 -2.74 16.99
N GLY A 276 9.53 -2.55 15.68
CA GLY A 276 10.85 -2.39 15.07
C GLY A 276 10.95 -2.90 13.63
N LEU A 277 12.12 -2.68 13.04
CA LEU A 277 12.48 -2.97 11.65
C LEU A 277 13.54 -4.07 11.59
N GLY A 278 13.39 -5.00 10.65
CA GLY A 278 14.39 -6.01 10.33
C GLY A 278 15.28 -5.53 9.19
N LEU A 279 16.58 -5.38 9.47
CA LEU A 279 17.58 -4.96 8.50
C LEU A 279 18.35 -6.17 8.00
N LEU A 280 18.31 -6.41 6.69
CA LEU A 280 19.05 -7.50 6.07
C LEU A 280 20.52 -7.10 5.88
N VAL A 281 21.42 -7.94 6.39
CA VAL A 281 22.86 -7.79 6.26
C VAL A 281 23.36 -8.70 5.15
N PRO A 282 23.76 -8.14 3.99
CA PRO A 282 24.31 -8.92 2.90
C PRO A 282 25.69 -9.46 3.25
N ASP A 283 26.11 -10.52 2.55
CA ASP A 283 27.35 -11.25 2.84
C ASP A 283 28.62 -10.38 2.74
N ASP A 284 28.63 -9.40 1.83
CA ASP A 284 29.72 -8.44 1.64
C ASP A 284 29.86 -7.43 2.80
N GLN A 285 28.80 -7.25 3.61
CA GLN A 285 28.77 -6.38 4.78
C GLN A 285 28.70 -7.15 6.11
N LYS A 286 28.94 -8.47 6.09
CA LYS A 286 28.89 -9.36 7.28
C LYS A 286 29.82 -8.92 8.43
N HIS A 287 30.86 -8.13 8.14
CA HIS A 287 31.74 -7.54 9.16
C HIS A 287 31.00 -6.65 10.17
N LEU A 288 29.85 -6.08 9.80
CA LEU A 288 28.95 -5.35 10.70
C LEU A 288 28.57 -6.16 11.94
N ILE A 289 28.37 -7.47 11.80
CA ILE A 289 27.94 -8.37 12.89
C ILE A 289 28.97 -8.43 14.01
N HIS A 290 30.24 -8.12 13.72
CA HIS A 290 31.30 -8.05 14.73
C HIS A 290 31.39 -6.68 15.42
N MET A 291 30.70 -5.67 14.89
CA MET A 291 30.71 -4.29 15.37
C MET A 291 29.47 -3.94 16.21
N ILE A 292 28.43 -4.77 16.17
CA ILE A 292 27.15 -4.52 16.87
C ILE A 292 26.77 -5.70 17.76
N LYS A 293 26.07 -5.41 18.84
CA LYS A 293 25.43 -6.39 19.73
C LYS A 293 24.06 -5.91 20.17
N PRO A 294 23.16 -6.82 20.58
CA PRO A 294 21.90 -6.43 21.21
C PRO A 294 22.12 -5.45 22.38
N GLY A 295 21.36 -4.36 22.38
CA GLY A 295 21.46 -3.25 23.34
C GLY A 295 22.27 -2.06 22.82
N ASP A 296 23.02 -2.19 21.72
CA ASP A 296 23.76 -1.06 21.15
C ASP A 296 22.82 -0.01 20.55
N LYS A 297 23.24 1.25 20.65
CA LYS A 297 22.54 2.40 20.06
C LYS A 297 23.23 2.82 18.78
N LEU A 298 22.55 2.64 17.66
CA LEU A 298 22.90 3.19 16.35
C LEU A 298 22.48 4.66 16.35
N ARG A 299 23.40 5.56 16.04
CA ARG A 299 23.13 7.01 16.02
C ARG A 299 22.90 7.51 14.62
N ASP A 300 22.09 8.56 14.51
CA ASP A 300 21.89 9.28 13.24
C ASP A 300 21.44 8.38 12.08
N VAL A 301 20.64 7.36 12.41
CA VAL A 301 20.18 6.37 11.45
C VAL A 301 19.12 7.01 10.57
N THR A 302 19.34 6.96 9.25
CA THR A 302 18.43 7.54 8.27
C THR A 302 17.66 6.43 7.57
N PHE A 303 16.36 6.38 7.84
CA PHE A 303 15.42 5.46 7.22
C PHE A 303 14.76 6.10 6.01
N PHE A 304 14.86 5.43 4.87
CA PHE A 304 14.27 5.89 3.61
C PHE A 304 13.04 5.06 3.31
N ALA A 305 11.88 5.70 3.34
CA ALA A 305 10.60 5.15 2.94
C ALA A 305 10.14 5.74 1.61
N ARG A 306 9.13 5.12 0.99
CA ARG A 306 8.59 5.58 -0.30
C ARG A 306 8.10 7.03 -0.32
N TRP A 307 7.70 7.58 0.83
CA TRP A 307 7.15 8.93 0.95
C TRP A 307 7.77 9.77 2.06
N ALA A 308 8.78 9.24 2.79
CA ALA A 308 9.40 9.93 3.90
C ALA A 308 10.88 9.56 4.07
N VAL A 309 11.66 10.50 4.60
CA VAL A 309 13.02 10.26 5.11
C VAL A 309 13.02 10.61 6.59
N ILE A 310 13.34 9.63 7.44
CA ILE A 310 13.30 9.76 8.90
C ILE A 310 14.69 9.55 9.45
N ARG A 311 15.23 10.53 10.17
CA ARG A 311 16.53 10.45 10.81
C ARG A 311 16.38 10.43 12.32
N VAL A 312 16.79 9.34 12.94
CA VAL A 312 16.56 9.04 14.37
C VAL A 312 17.66 8.12 14.90
N ASP A 313 17.78 8.04 16.21
CA ASP A 313 18.60 6.99 16.82
C ASP A 313 17.80 5.68 16.94
N ALA A 314 18.46 4.54 16.81
CA ALA A 314 17.83 3.23 16.90
C ALA A 314 18.60 2.27 17.81
N PHE A 315 17.90 1.39 18.51
CA PHE A 315 18.47 0.37 19.39
C PHE A 315 18.46 -1.00 18.72
N VAL A 316 19.58 -1.70 18.78
CA VAL A 316 19.68 -3.08 18.32
C VAL A 316 18.98 -3.99 19.34
N ARG A 317 18.01 -4.78 18.88
CA ARG A 317 17.21 -5.68 19.73
C ARG A 317 17.66 -7.12 19.64
N HIS A 318 17.94 -7.59 18.43
CA HIS A 318 18.51 -8.91 18.20
C HIS A 318 19.31 -8.91 16.90
N VAL A 319 20.23 -9.87 16.81
CA VAL A 319 20.97 -10.19 15.59
C VAL A 319 20.75 -11.68 15.36
N THR A 320 20.21 -12.05 14.21
CA THR A 320 19.76 -13.42 13.93
C THR A 320 20.33 -13.89 12.60
N GLU A 321 21.00 -15.04 12.59
CA GLU A 321 21.42 -15.70 11.35
C GLU A 321 20.23 -16.43 10.73
N LEU A 322 20.09 -16.31 9.42
CA LEU A 322 19.05 -17.01 8.66
C LEU A 322 19.55 -18.41 8.27
N ASP A 323 18.85 -19.44 8.72
CA ASP A 323 19.23 -20.85 8.52
C ASP A 323 18.56 -21.51 7.29
N SER A 324 17.62 -20.80 6.65
CA SER A 324 16.76 -21.31 5.60
C SER A 324 16.27 -20.19 4.66
N GLY A 325 15.78 -20.57 3.48
CA GLY A 325 15.28 -19.62 2.47
C GLY A 325 16.36 -18.99 1.57
N PRO A 326 15.99 -18.02 0.72
CA PRO A 326 16.89 -17.39 -0.25
C PRO A 326 18.02 -16.58 0.39
N HIS A 327 17.88 -16.21 1.68
CA HIS A 327 18.85 -15.45 2.44
C HIS A 327 19.64 -16.30 3.45
N LYS A 328 19.67 -17.63 3.26
CA LYS A 328 20.40 -18.54 4.15
C LYS A 328 21.88 -18.15 4.27
N GLY A 329 22.38 -18.00 5.49
CA GLY A 329 23.75 -17.59 5.82
C GLY A 329 23.94 -16.07 6.02
N GLN A 330 22.93 -15.28 5.67
CA GLN A 330 22.85 -13.85 5.94
C GLN A 330 22.26 -13.59 7.33
N TYR A 331 22.32 -12.33 7.78
CA TYR A 331 21.83 -11.93 9.10
C TYR A 331 20.71 -10.92 8.98
N ILE A 332 19.77 -10.98 9.92
CA ILE A 332 18.80 -9.91 10.18
C ILE A 332 19.16 -9.24 11.49
N ILE A 333 19.23 -7.90 11.47
CA ILE A 333 19.33 -7.06 12.65
C ILE A 333 17.96 -6.47 12.93
N GLY A 334 17.36 -6.81 14.07
CA GLY A 334 16.15 -6.15 14.54
C GLY A 334 16.51 -4.84 15.23
N VAL A 335 15.98 -3.71 14.75
CA VAL A 335 16.17 -2.38 15.36
C VAL A 335 14.85 -1.75 15.79
N GLU A 336 14.86 -1.02 16.90
CA GLU A 336 13.68 -0.34 17.46
C GLU A 336 14.03 1.12 17.77
N SER A 337 13.09 2.04 17.54
CA SER A 337 13.20 3.44 17.93
C SER A 337 11.81 4.00 18.18
N ASP A 338 11.65 4.70 19.30
CA ASP A 338 10.39 5.34 19.69
C ASP A 338 10.00 6.43 18.67
N GLU A 339 10.99 7.09 18.06
CA GLU A 339 10.81 8.21 17.13
C GLU A 339 10.46 7.78 15.69
N ILE A 340 10.81 6.56 15.26
CA ILE A 340 10.36 6.00 13.97
C ILE A 340 8.83 5.89 13.95
N ILE A 341 8.25 5.54 15.10
CA ILE A 341 6.81 5.33 15.25
C ILE A 341 6.08 6.67 15.41
N GLU A 342 6.64 7.63 16.15
CA GLU A 342 6.05 8.96 16.35
C GLU A 342 6.11 9.86 15.11
N SER A 343 7.21 9.81 14.34
CA SER A 343 7.34 10.54 13.07
C SER A 343 6.39 10.03 11.97
N SER A 344 5.86 8.82 12.12
CA SER A 344 4.83 8.21 11.26
C SER A 344 3.40 8.72 11.55
N VAL A 345 3.22 9.48 12.63
CA VAL A 345 1.90 9.98 13.10
C VAL A 345 1.66 11.44 12.68
N GLY A 346 2.72 12.18 12.35
CA GLY A 346 2.68 13.62 12.07
C GLY A 346 2.70 14.03 10.60
N LEU A 347 2.56 13.09 9.66
CA LEU A 347 2.54 13.34 8.21
C LEU A 347 1.23 12.88 7.57
#